data_AF-A0A0N5AHM8-F1
#
_entry.id   AF-A0A0N5AHM8-F1
#
_cell.length_a   1.000
_cell.length_b   1.000
_cell.length_c   1.000
_cell.angle_alpha   90.00
_cell.angle_beta   90.00
_cell.angle_gamma   90.00
#
_symmetry.space_group_name_H-M   'P 1'
#
loop_
_entity.id
_entity.type
_entity.pdbx_description
1 polymer ?
#
loop_
_entity_poly.entity_id
_entity_poly.type
_entity_poly.pdbx_seq_one_letter_code
_entity_poly.pdbx_strand_id
1 'polypeptide(L)'
;MVEIDKEFPKAWPFGVIKTVQWLSCLLLLITLWCTPGYFSGIGFVFFSAWNLLIVALLSWLGHIFGLQSRLFSIGQSAACFIPFALIDFFYSILFFIFFAISTLICIACLFMSFGYAAAVRLVLGYLFSTVFCLAAAGSCAFLTILLYRSAPNGQIMGLRSIVIQGEKTASFGPSSGPGAYPAASGYPNGTNPV
;
A
#
# COMPACT_ATOMS: atom_id res chain seq x y z
N MET A 1 12.97 -23.56 4.12
CA MET A 1 11.95 -23.39 3.06
C MET A 1 11.26 -22.04 3.24
N VAL A 2 10.96 -21.33 2.15
CA VAL A 2 10.13 -20.11 2.23
C VAL A 2 8.68 -20.58 2.15
N GLU A 3 7.97 -20.53 3.27
CA GLU A 3 6.52 -20.79 3.29
C GLU A 3 5.84 -19.59 2.63
N ILE A 4 5.21 -19.82 1.49
CA ILE A 4 4.48 -18.80 0.73
C ILE A 4 3.11 -18.65 1.38
N ASP A 5 2.83 -17.46 1.93
CA ASP A 5 1.51 -17.14 2.47
C ASP A 5 0.54 -16.82 1.31
N LYS A 6 -0.17 -17.85 0.85
CA LYS A 6 -1.17 -17.74 -0.22
C LYS A 6 -2.50 -17.15 0.25
N GLU A 7 -2.72 -17.06 1.56
CA GLU A 7 -3.95 -16.54 2.14
C GLU A 7 -3.87 -15.03 2.37
N PHE A 8 -2.66 -14.49 2.46
CA PHE A 8 -2.41 -13.05 2.62
C PHE A 8 -3.26 -12.16 1.68
N PRO A 9 -3.36 -12.39 0.35
CA PRO A 9 -4.16 -11.51 -0.52
C PRO A 9 -5.67 -11.50 -0.19
N LYS A 10 -6.17 -12.52 0.50
CA LYS A 10 -7.57 -12.65 0.92
C LYS A 10 -7.79 -12.22 2.37
N ALA A 11 -6.72 -12.06 3.14
CA ALA A 11 -6.77 -11.64 4.54
C ALA A 11 -7.18 -10.16 4.65
N TRP A 12 -8.39 -9.92 5.14
CA TRP A 12 -8.90 -8.58 5.41
C TRP A 12 -8.46 -8.12 6.80
N PRO A 13 -8.02 -6.86 7.01
CA PRO A 13 -8.07 -5.76 6.05
C PRO A 13 -6.80 -5.58 5.20
N PHE A 14 -5.61 -5.88 5.72
CA PHE A 14 -4.35 -5.40 5.14
C PHE A 14 -4.01 -6.06 3.80
N GLY A 15 -4.25 -7.35 3.67
CA GLY A 15 -3.97 -8.12 2.47
C GLY A 15 -4.82 -7.70 1.28
N VAL A 16 -6.13 -7.52 1.52
CA VAL A 16 -7.07 -7.03 0.51
C VAL A 16 -6.74 -5.60 0.09
N ILE A 17 -6.48 -4.69 1.03
CA ILE A 17 -6.17 -3.29 0.71
C ILE A 17 -4.91 -3.18 -0.14
N LYS A 18 -3.84 -3.90 0.22
CA LYS A 18 -2.60 -3.92 -0.58
C LYS A 18 -2.83 -4.47 -1.98
N THR A 19 -3.69 -5.48 -2.10
CA THR A 19 -4.07 -6.03 -3.40
C THR A 19 -4.82 -5.00 -4.24
N VAL A 20 -5.78 -4.29 -3.65
CA VAL A 20 -6.49 -3.18 -4.30
C VAL A 20 -5.53 -2.06 -4.72
N GLN A 21 -4.52 -1.76 -3.91
CA GLN A 21 -3.58 -0.68 -4.14
C GLN A 21 -2.73 -0.88 -5.40
N TRP A 22 -2.10 -2.06 -5.57
CA TRP A 22 -1.34 -2.32 -6.80
C TRP A 22 -2.25 -2.60 -8.00
N LEU A 23 -3.40 -3.26 -7.80
CA LEU A 23 -4.35 -3.56 -8.87
C LEU A 23 -4.98 -2.30 -9.45
N SER A 24 -5.39 -1.35 -8.59
CA SER A 24 -5.92 -0.05 -9.03
C SER A 24 -4.89 0.74 -9.83
N CYS A 25 -3.62 0.72 -9.44
CA CYS A 25 -2.54 1.35 -10.21
C CYS A 25 -2.32 0.67 -11.56
N LEU A 26 -2.40 -0.66 -11.63
CA LEU A 26 -2.27 -1.40 -12.88
C LEU A 26 -3.43 -1.09 -13.84
N LEU A 27 -4.67 -1.09 -13.34
CA LEU A 27 -5.85 -0.74 -14.13
C LEU A 27 -5.82 0.72 -14.58
N LEU A 28 -5.35 1.64 -13.73
CA LEU A 28 -5.11 3.03 -14.10
C LEU A 28 -4.11 3.14 -15.26
N LEU A 29 -2.97 2.46 -15.19
CA LEU A 29 -1.97 2.47 -16.26
C LEU A 29 -2.54 1.92 -17.57
N ILE A 30 -3.25 0.79 -17.54
CA ILE A 30 -3.91 0.23 -18.73
C ILE A 30 -4.88 1.24 -19.33
N THR A 31 -5.68 1.91 -18.48
CA THR A 31 -6.66 2.90 -18.92
C THR A 31 -5.98 4.11 -19.57
N LEU A 32 -4.90 4.61 -18.97
CA LEU A 32 -4.12 5.72 -19.51
C LEU A 32 -3.40 5.36 -20.81
N TRP A 33 -2.88 4.14 -20.96
CA TRP A 33 -2.28 3.68 -22.22
C TRP A 33 -3.32 3.53 -23.35
N CYS A 34 -4.53 3.11 -23.01
CA CYS A 34 -5.64 3.03 -23.96
C CYS A 34 -6.23 4.42 -24.31
N THR A 35 -5.94 5.44 -23.51
CA THR A 35 -6.44 6.81 -23.70
C THR A 35 -5.37 7.64 -24.40
N PRO A 36 -5.66 8.18 -25.60
CA PRO A 36 -4.70 9.06 -26.28
C PRO A 36 -4.38 10.29 -25.42
N GLY A 37 -3.08 10.54 -25.20
CA GLY A 37 -2.57 11.55 -24.26
C GLY A 37 -2.65 12.96 -24.81
N TYR A 38 -3.85 13.55 -24.81
CA TYR A 38 -4.07 14.91 -25.35
C TYR A 38 -3.80 16.05 -24.35
N PHE A 39 -3.86 15.77 -23.04
CA PHE A 39 -3.89 16.82 -22.03
C PHE A 39 -2.61 16.92 -21.20
N SER A 40 -2.22 18.16 -20.91
CA SER A 40 -1.10 18.48 -20.02
C SER A 40 -1.38 17.99 -18.59
N GLY A 41 -0.34 17.53 -17.90
CA GLY A 41 -0.43 17.01 -16.53
C GLY A 41 -0.62 15.50 -16.42
N ILE A 42 -1.04 14.80 -17.49
CA ILE A 42 -1.18 13.33 -17.48
C ILE A 42 0.15 12.61 -17.21
N GLY A 43 1.29 13.23 -17.55
CA GLY A 43 2.62 12.70 -17.19
C GLY A 43 2.81 12.53 -15.68
N PHE A 44 2.24 13.42 -14.84
CA PHE A 44 2.30 13.28 -13.39
C PHE A 44 1.45 12.10 -12.89
N VAL A 45 0.30 11.84 -13.53
CA VAL A 45 -0.55 10.70 -13.22
C VAL A 45 0.17 9.38 -13.57
N PHE A 46 0.82 9.31 -14.73
CA PHE A 46 1.67 8.17 -15.12
C PHE A 46 2.82 7.95 -14.13
N PHE A 47 3.53 9.01 -13.76
CA PHE A 47 4.62 8.94 -12.78
C PHE A 47 4.11 8.40 -11.44
N SER A 48 3.01 8.95 -10.92
CA SER A 48 2.43 8.53 -9.64
C SER A 48 1.97 7.07 -9.69
N ALA A 49 1.32 6.66 -10.78
CA ALA A 49 0.82 5.30 -10.98
C ALA A 49 1.95 4.26 -11.07
N TRP A 50 3.01 4.54 -11.84
CA TRP A 50 4.17 3.65 -11.94
C TRP A 50 4.90 3.49 -10.61
N ASN A 51 5.16 4.61 -9.91
CA ASN A 51 5.88 4.56 -8.65
C ASN A 51 5.09 3.81 -7.57
N LEU A 52 3.77 4.06 -7.45
CA LEU A 52 2.95 3.32 -6.49
C LEU A 52 2.82 1.85 -6.88
N LEU A 53 2.69 1.52 -8.17
CA LEU A 53 2.64 0.13 -8.62
C LEU A 53 3.89 -0.65 -8.17
N ILE A 54 5.08 -0.08 -8.39
CA ILE A 54 6.35 -0.73 -8.03
C ILE A 54 6.45 -0.90 -6.51
N VAL A 55 6.23 0.18 -5.74
CA VAL A 55 6.34 0.15 -4.28
C VAL A 55 5.30 -0.79 -3.66
N ALA A 56 4.05 -0.73 -4.12
CA ALA A 56 2.97 -1.59 -3.62
C ALA A 56 3.19 -3.07 -3.98
N LEU A 57 3.70 -3.38 -5.19
CA LEU A 57 4.04 -4.75 -5.57
C LEU A 57 5.20 -5.30 -4.74
N LEU A 58 6.28 -4.52 -4.57
CA LEU A 58 7.42 -4.93 -3.75
C LEU A 58 7.01 -5.16 -2.29
N SER A 59 6.20 -4.26 -1.74
CA SER A 59 5.66 -4.39 -0.40
C SER A 59 4.75 -5.62 -0.28
N TRP A 60 3.82 -5.82 -1.23
CA TRP A 60 2.93 -6.99 -1.28
C TRP A 60 3.69 -8.32 -1.39
N LEU A 61 4.71 -8.40 -2.25
CA LEU A 61 5.60 -9.56 -2.33
C LEU A 61 6.34 -9.79 -1.01
N GLY A 62 6.83 -8.73 -0.37
CA GLY A 62 7.48 -8.81 0.93
C GLY A 62 6.61 -9.43 2.02
N HIS A 63 5.29 -9.18 1.98
CA HIS A 63 4.34 -9.82 2.88
C HIS A 63 4.10 -11.30 2.55
N ILE A 64 3.94 -11.66 1.27
CA ILE A 64 3.73 -13.06 0.84
C ILE A 64 4.93 -13.95 1.18
N PHE A 65 6.14 -13.41 1.06
CA PHE A 65 7.37 -14.13 1.42
C PHE A 65 7.68 -14.12 2.92
N GLY A 66 6.83 -13.46 3.73
CA GLY A 66 7.03 -13.34 5.17
C GLY A 66 8.31 -12.58 5.54
N LEU A 67 8.83 -11.71 4.67
CA LEU A 67 10.06 -10.92 4.95
C LEU A 67 9.87 -10.00 6.16
N GLN A 68 8.62 -9.67 6.47
CA GLN A 68 8.21 -8.89 7.63
C GLN A 68 8.35 -9.60 8.98
N SER A 69 8.55 -10.93 9.03
CA SER A 69 8.71 -11.69 10.28
C SER A 69 10.10 -12.28 10.45
N ARG A 70 10.98 -12.10 9.45
CA ARG A 70 12.35 -12.60 9.48
C ARG A 70 13.28 -11.56 10.09
N LEU A 71 14.00 -11.98 11.13
CA LEU A 71 15.13 -11.25 11.70
C LEU A 71 16.37 -11.61 10.89
N PHE A 72 16.92 -10.66 10.15
CA PHE A 72 18.18 -10.88 9.43
C PHE A 72 19.33 -10.72 10.42
N SER A 73 20.04 -11.80 10.74
CA SER A 73 21.26 -11.71 11.55
C SER A 73 22.36 -11.04 10.70
N ILE A 74 22.69 -9.80 11.03
CA ILE A 74 23.87 -9.08 10.53
C ILE A 74 24.93 -9.20 11.61
N GLY A 75 25.78 -10.23 11.49
CA GLY A 75 26.82 -10.52 12.47
C GLY A 75 26.30 -11.05 13.82
N GLN A 76 27.23 -11.21 14.77
CA GLN A 76 27.02 -11.86 16.07
C GLN A 76 26.08 -11.11 17.04
N SER A 77 25.56 -9.92 16.71
CA SER A 77 24.86 -9.08 17.70
C SER A 77 23.74 -8.17 17.16
N ALA A 78 23.50 -8.09 15.86
CA ALA A 78 22.45 -7.22 15.31
C ALA A 78 21.46 -8.04 14.47
N ALA A 79 20.25 -8.19 14.99
CA ALA A 79 19.12 -8.64 14.19
C ALA A 79 18.50 -7.42 13.49
N CYS A 80 18.63 -7.34 12.17
CA CYS A 80 17.99 -6.32 11.35
C CYS A 80 16.53 -6.72 11.10
N PHE A 81 15.62 -5.87 11.55
CA PHE A 81 14.19 -5.98 11.32
C PHE A 81 13.76 -4.88 10.35
N ILE A 82 13.08 -5.24 9.26
CA ILE A 82 12.57 -4.26 8.29
C ILE A 82 11.17 -3.82 8.76
N PRO A 83 10.98 -2.56 9.18
CA PRO A 83 9.69 -2.10 9.69
C PRO A 83 8.73 -1.80 8.53
N PHE A 84 8.20 -2.86 7.89
CA PHE A 84 7.27 -2.74 6.77
C PHE A 84 6.07 -1.85 7.10
N ALA A 85 5.49 -1.98 8.30
CA ALA A 85 4.37 -1.13 8.74
C ALA A 85 4.71 0.37 8.77
N LEU A 86 5.93 0.74 9.17
CA LEU A 86 6.38 2.13 9.18
C LEU A 86 6.61 2.66 7.76
N ILE A 87 7.26 1.86 6.91
CA ILE A 87 7.49 2.19 5.51
C ILE A 87 6.16 2.37 4.79
N ASP A 88 5.23 1.44 5.01
CA ASP A 88 3.88 1.44 4.47
C ASP A 88 3.12 2.69 4.84
N PHE A 89 3.19 3.10 6.12
CA PHE A 89 2.55 4.31 6.60
C PHE A 89 3.05 5.57 5.87
N PHE A 90 4.37 5.76 5.77
CA PHE A 90 4.94 6.96 5.15
C PHE A 90 4.67 7.04 3.65
N TYR A 91 4.85 5.94 2.91
CA TYR A 91 4.56 6.01 1.48
C TYR A 91 3.06 6.17 1.24
N SER A 92 2.18 5.54 2.02
CA SER A 92 0.73 5.71 1.85
C SER A 92 0.29 7.16 2.03
N ILE A 93 0.86 7.90 2.98
CA ILE A 93 0.59 9.34 3.13
C ILE A 93 1.06 10.12 1.90
N LEU A 94 2.30 9.87 1.45
CA LEU A 94 2.88 10.58 0.31
C LEU A 94 2.05 10.34 -0.96
N PHE A 95 1.72 9.08 -1.24
CA PHE A 95 0.96 8.70 -2.43
C PHE A 95 -0.50 9.11 -2.32
N PHE A 96 -1.10 9.18 -1.13
CA PHE A 96 -2.43 9.79 -0.98
C PHE A 96 -2.44 11.22 -1.54
N ILE A 97 -1.44 12.04 -1.22
CA ILE A 97 -1.33 13.42 -1.74
C ILE A 97 -1.13 13.41 -3.26
N PHE A 98 -0.24 12.54 -3.78
CA PHE A 98 0.01 12.45 -5.22
C PHE A 98 -1.24 12.03 -6.00
N PHE A 99 -2.00 11.06 -5.48
CA PHE A 99 -3.24 10.60 -6.12
C PHE A 99 -4.40 11.58 -5.93
N ALA A 100 -4.43 12.38 -4.85
CA ALA A 100 -5.37 13.48 -4.72
C ALA A 100 -5.15 14.54 -5.82
N ILE A 101 -3.89 14.94 -6.05
CA ILE A 101 -3.53 15.86 -7.15
C ILE A 101 -3.83 15.21 -8.51
N SER A 102 -3.48 13.93 -8.69
CA SER A 102 -3.77 13.20 -9.94
C SER A 102 -5.27 13.10 -10.24
N THR A 103 -6.10 12.94 -9.20
CA THR A 103 -7.56 12.94 -9.34
C THR A 103 -8.06 14.28 -9.88
N LEU A 104 -7.56 15.41 -9.34
CA LEU A 104 -7.91 16.74 -9.84
C LEU A 104 -7.49 16.94 -11.31
N ILE A 105 -6.31 16.45 -11.68
CA ILE A 105 -5.83 16.48 -13.07
C ILE A 105 -6.77 15.66 -13.97
N CYS A 106 -7.14 14.44 -13.58
CA CYS A 106 -8.07 13.61 -14.35
C CYS A 106 -9.45 14.25 -14.51
N ILE A 107 -9.97 14.90 -13.46
CA ILE A 107 -11.24 15.64 -13.51
C ILE A 107 -11.14 16.83 -14.48
N ALA A 108 -10.06 17.61 -14.41
CA ALA A 108 -9.85 18.72 -15.36
C ALA A 108 -9.77 18.22 -16.81
N CYS A 109 -9.07 17.11 -17.05
CA CYS A 109 -8.99 16.47 -18.37
C CYS A 109 -10.35 15.96 -18.86
N LEU A 110 -11.19 15.46 -17.94
CA LEU A 110 -12.55 15.03 -18.25
C LEU A 110 -13.39 16.20 -18.77
N PHE A 111 -13.34 17.37 -18.13
CA PHE A 111 -14.08 18.55 -18.60
C PHE A 111 -13.56 19.07 -19.94
N MET A 112 -12.24 19.06 -20.15
CA MET A 112 -11.65 19.47 -21.43
C MET A 112 -11.98 18.50 -22.58
N SER A 113 -12.36 17.25 -22.28
CA SER A 113 -12.65 16.22 -23.28
C SER A 113 -13.94 16.45 -24.06
N PHE A 114 -14.88 17.24 -23.56
CA PHE A 114 -16.17 17.50 -24.22
C PHE A 114 -16.04 18.29 -25.54
N GLY A 115 -14.92 18.99 -25.76
CA GLY A 115 -14.70 19.82 -26.95
C GLY A 115 -14.15 19.08 -28.18
N TYR A 116 -13.91 17.77 -28.11
CA TYR A 116 -13.20 17.02 -29.15
C TYR A 116 -14.10 16.04 -29.92
N ALA A 117 -13.80 15.80 -31.20
CA ALA A 117 -14.54 14.85 -32.04
C ALA A 117 -14.52 13.40 -31.52
N ALA A 118 -13.50 13.04 -30.73
CA ALA A 118 -13.39 11.75 -30.03
C ALA A 118 -13.85 11.82 -28.56
N ALA A 119 -14.75 12.74 -28.21
CA ALA A 119 -15.18 13.02 -26.84
C ALA A 119 -15.59 11.77 -26.06
N VAL A 120 -16.34 10.85 -26.65
CA VAL A 120 -16.82 9.64 -25.93
C VAL A 120 -15.66 8.79 -25.42
N ARG A 121 -14.63 8.55 -26.23
CA ARG A 121 -13.45 7.76 -25.83
C ARG A 121 -12.64 8.48 -24.75
N LEU A 122 -12.47 9.79 -24.89
CA LEU A 122 -11.71 10.60 -23.94
C LEU A 122 -12.42 10.71 -22.60
N VAL A 123 -13.72 11.02 -22.62
CA VAL A 123 -14.55 11.13 -21.41
C VAL A 123 -14.56 9.80 -20.66
N LEU A 124 -14.76 8.67 -21.34
CA LEU A 124 -14.71 7.36 -20.67
C LEU A 124 -13.31 7.05 -20.12
N GLY A 125 -12.24 7.29 -20.88
CA GLY A 125 -10.87 7.07 -20.44
C GLY A 125 -10.52 7.86 -19.17
N TYR A 126 -10.84 9.16 -19.14
CA TYR A 126 -10.58 10.01 -17.98
C TYR A 126 -11.55 9.76 -16.82
N LEU A 127 -12.79 9.32 -17.09
CA LEU A 127 -13.72 8.88 -16.05
C LEU A 127 -13.17 7.65 -15.31
N PHE A 128 -12.81 6.59 -16.04
CA PHE A 128 -12.21 5.39 -15.45
C PHE A 128 -10.89 5.72 -14.74
N SER A 129 -10.05 6.56 -15.34
CA SER A 129 -8.80 7.01 -14.70
C SER A 129 -9.07 7.75 -13.38
N THR A 130 -10.11 8.58 -13.32
CA THR A 130 -10.53 9.26 -12.09
C THR A 130 -10.96 8.26 -11.01
N VAL A 131 -11.77 7.26 -11.37
CA VAL A 131 -12.22 6.22 -10.43
C VAL A 131 -11.04 5.42 -9.89
N PHE A 132 -10.09 5.01 -10.74
CA PHE A 132 -8.91 4.27 -10.29
C PHE A 132 -7.96 5.13 -9.46
N CYS A 133 -7.79 6.41 -9.77
CA CYS A 133 -7.05 7.36 -8.92
C CYS A 133 -7.70 7.49 -7.53
N LEU A 134 -9.03 7.58 -7.46
CA LEU A 134 -9.76 7.63 -6.19
C LEU A 134 -9.64 6.32 -5.41
N ALA A 135 -9.69 5.16 -6.08
CA ALA A 135 -9.48 3.87 -5.43
C ALA A 135 -8.05 3.72 -4.87
N ALA A 136 -7.03 4.20 -5.60
CA ALA A 136 -5.65 4.24 -5.12
C ALA A 136 -5.48 5.21 -3.94
N ALA A 137 -6.05 6.42 -4.02
CA ALA A 137 -6.04 7.38 -2.92
C ALA A 137 -6.76 6.83 -1.68
N GLY A 138 -7.96 6.27 -1.87
CA GLY A 138 -8.79 5.70 -0.81
C GLY A 138 -8.11 4.51 -0.12
N SER A 139 -7.50 3.61 -0.89
CA SER A 139 -6.74 2.49 -0.32
C SER A 139 -5.51 2.97 0.46
N CYS A 140 -4.78 3.98 -0.03
CA CYS A 140 -3.68 4.60 0.71
C CYS A 140 -4.14 5.25 2.03
N ALA A 141 -5.23 6.03 1.98
CA ALA A 141 -5.80 6.68 3.16
C ALA A 141 -6.29 5.65 4.19
N PHE A 142 -7.00 4.62 3.74
CA PHE A 142 -7.52 3.58 4.62
C PHE A 142 -6.40 2.77 5.27
N LEU A 143 -5.35 2.42 4.52
CA LEU A 143 -4.17 1.76 5.05
C LEU A 143 -3.47 2.62 6.11
N THR A 144 -3.32 3.92 5.84
CA THR A 144 -2.73 4.88 6.78
C THR A 144 -3.51 4.94 8.09
N ILE A 145 -4.85 4.99 8.02
CA ILE A 145 -5.71 5.01 9.21
C ILE A 145 -5.59 3.73 10.02
N LEU A 146 -5.61 2.56 9.36
CA LEU A 146 -5.46 1.27 10.03
C LEU A 146 -4.11 1.14 10.73
N LEU A 147 -3.04 1.58 10.08
CA LEU A 147 -1.70 1.59 10.66
C LEU A 147 -1.57 2.61 11.80
N TYR A 148 -2.15 3.79 11.67
CA TYR A 148 -2.16 4.77 12.76
C TYR A 148 -2.89 4.23 13.99
N ARG A 149 -4.02 3.54 13.80
CA ARG A 149 -4.80 2.94 14.89
C ARG A 149 -4.10 1.76 15.54
N SER A 150 -3.22 1.06 14.83
CA SER A 150 -2.41 -0.02 15.43
C SER A 150 -1.16 0.47 16.15
N ALA A 151 -0.78 1.75 16.00
CA ALA A 151 0.40 2.31 16.65
C ALA A 151 0.23 2.34 18.20
N PRO A 152 1.18 1.77 18.97
CA PRO A 152 1.12 1.79 20.43
C PRO A 152 1.19 3.23 20.93
N ASN A 153 0.23 3.61 21.78
CA ASN A 153 0.11 4.97 22.34
C ASN A 153 0.00 6.11 21.31
N GLY A 154 -0.40 5.82 20.06
CA GLY A 154 -0.45 6.82 18.98
C GLY A 154 0.93 7.34 18.55
N GLN A 155 2.02 6.72 19.01
CA GLN A 155 3.37 7.10 18.60
C GLN A 155 3.70 6.42 17.27
N ILE A 156 3.83 7.21 16.20
CA ILE A 156 4.18 6.73 14.85
C ILE A 156 5.50 5.93 14.87
N MET A 157 6.45 6.32 15.72
CA MET A 157 7.73 5.59 15.88
C MET A 157 7.54 4.18 16.46
N GLY A 158 6.41 3.90 17.13
CA GLY A 158 6.01 2.58 17.62
C GLY A 158 5.58 1.61 16.52
N LEU A 159 5.29 2.08 15.30
CA LEU A 159 5.03 1.21 14.15
C LEU A 159 6.26 0.36 13.76
N ARG A 160 7.46 0.75 14.19
CA ARG A 160 8.68 -0.02 13.96
C ARG A 160 8.65 -1.41 14.60
N SER A 161 7.84 -1.59 15.65
CA SER A 161 7.69 -2.87 16.35
C SER A 161 6.45 -3.62 15.90
N ILE A 162 5.76 -3.22 14.82
CA ILE A 162 4.52 -3.85 14.36
C ILE A 162 4.75 -4.70 13.12
N VAL A 163 4.23 -5.93 13.15
CA VAL A 163 4.13 -6.87 12.02
C VAL A 163 2.70 -6.92 11.52
N ILE A 164 2.50 -6.97 10.20
CA ILE A 164 1.18 -7.07 9.56
C ILE A 164 0.90 -8.53 9.18
N GLN A 165 0.15 -9.26 9.99
CA GLN A 165 -0.20 -10.66 9.77
C GLN A 165 -1.49 -10.82 8.94
N GLY A 166 -1.67 -10.00 7.89
CA GLY A 166 -2.84 -10.05 7.00
C GLY A 166 -4.14 -9.56 7.64
N GLU A 167 -4.68 -10.31 8.60
CA GLU A 167 -5.90 -9.95 9.35
C GLU A 167 -5.62 -9.08 10.58
N LYS A 168 -4.46 -9.25 11.19
CA LYS A 168 -4.11 -8.60 12.46
C LYS A 168 -2.74 -7.95 12.41
N THR A 169 -2.51 -7.02 13.32
CA THR A 169 -1.17 -6.50 13.61
C THR A 169 -0.66 -7.11 14.92
N ALA A 170 0.63 -7.44 14.97
CA ALA A 170 1.28 -8.00 16.15
C ALA A 170 2.47 -7.12 16.54
N SER A 171 2.69 -6.91 17.84
CA SER A 171 3.83 -6.14 18.34
C SER A 171 5.01 -7.04 18.73
N PHE A 172 6.24 -6.59 18.45
CA PHE A 172 7.45 -7.12 19.06
C PHE A 172 7.62 -6.50 20.44
N GLY A 173 7.37 -7.29 21.49
CA GLY A 173 7.81 -6.99 22.85
C GLY A 173 9.15 -7.68 23.14
N PRO A 174 9.95 -7.17 24.10
CA PRO A 174 11.10 -7.92 24.60
C PRO A 174 10.59 -9.23 25.21
N SER A 175 10.96 -10.36 24.64
CA SER A 175 10.84 -11.66 25.30
C SER A 175 11.69 -11.60 26.57
N SER A 176 11.07 -11.82 27.73
CA SER A 176 11.74 -11.95 29.02
C SER A 176 12.58 -13.24 29.07
N GLY A 177 13.67 -13.29 28.32
CA GLY A 177 14.57 -14.44 28.25
C GLY A 177 15.74 -14.20 27.30
N PRO A 178 16.99 -14.31 27.77
CA PRO A 178 18.15 -14.32 26.89
C PRO A 178 18.10 -15.60 26.02
N GLY A 179 17.94 -15.44 24.70
CA GLY A 179 18.02 -16.55 23.74
C GLY A 179 16.70 -17.11 23.21
N ALA A 180 15.55 -16.48 23.48
CA ALA A 180 14.27 -16.92 22.92
C ALA A 180 14.02 -16.28 21.54
N TYR A 181 14.15 -17.08 20.47
CA TYR A 181 13.53 -16.77 19.19
C TYR A 181 12.01 -16.67 19.41
N PRO A 182 11.30 -15.65 18.88
CA PRO A 182 9.86 -15.63 18.97
C PRO A 182 9.32 -16.78 18.12
N ALA A 183 8.77 -17.80 18.79
CA ALA A 183 8.08 -18.89 18.12
C ALA A 183 6.90 -18.32 17.33
N ALA A 184 6.74 -18.79 16.09
CA ALA A 184 5.63 -18.43 15.19
C ALA A 184 4.23 -18.75 15.78
N SER A 185 4.15 -19.35 16.97
CA SER A 185 2.94 -19.81 17.64
C SER A 185 2.58 -19.04 18.92
N GLY A 186 3.22 -17.91 19.23
CA GLY A 186 3.02 -17.21 20.50
C GLY A 186 3.16 -15.70 20.41
N TYR A 187 2.36 -15.06 19.57
CA TYR A 187 2.29 -13.59 19.57
C TYR A 187 1.19 -13.12 20.54
N PRO A 188 1.46 -12.12 21.40
CA PRO A 188 0.46 -11.57 22.29
C PRO A 188 -0.70 -11.02 21.45
N ASN A 189 -1.90 -11.41 21.87
CA ASN A 189 -3.20 -11.08 21.31
C ASN A 189 -3.23 -9.67 20.69
N GLY A 190 -3.30 -9.61 19.35
CA GLY A 190 -3.41 -8.35 18.63
C GLY A 190 -4.67 -7.61 19.07
N THR A 191 -4.52 -6.33 19.43
CA THR A 191 -5.63 -5.43 19.74
C THR A 191 -6.35 -5.08 18.44
N ASN A 192 -7.33 -5.89 18.06
CA ASN A 192 -8.32 -5.47 17.08
C ASN A 192 -9.14 -4.33 17.68
N PRO A 193 -9.35 -3.21 16.98
CA PRO A 193 -10.54 -2.42 17.23
C PRO A 193 -11.74 -3.20 16.69
N VAL A 194 -12.74 -3.41 17.56
CA VAL A 194 -14.12 -3.71 17.16
C VAL A 194 -14.69 -2.53 16.38
#